data_AF-A0A077ZEA6-F1
#
_entry.id   AF-A0A077ZEA6-F1
#
_cell.length_a   1.000
_cell.length_b   1.000
_cell.length_c   1.000
_cell.angle_alpha   90.00
_cell.angle_beta   90.00
_cell.angle_gamma   90.00
#
_symmetry.space_group_name_H-M   'P 1'
#
loop_
_entity.id
_entity.type
_entity.pdbx_description
1 polymer ?
#
loop_
_entity_poly.entity_id
_entity_poly.type
_entity_poly.pdbx_seq_one_letter_code
_entity_poly.pdbx_strand_id
1 'polypeptide(L)'
;MTYMYQRLELEHASWCLSTFGGAFSAYGDYFYEFAVKAGEISTTQLRIALLLGNELLVSRCRLYYALSLIQQRKLRLAKKIIRYEKGTFFKVRRCL
;
A
#
# COMPACT_ATOMS: atom_id res chain seq x y z
N MET A 1 -6.23 14.84 -23.63
CA MET A 1 -5.43 14.95 -22.39
C MET A 1 -4.12 14.20 -22.62
N THR A 2 -2.98 14.88 -22.64
CA THR A 2 -1.67 14.27 -22.95
C THR A 2 -1.22 13.35 -21.80
N TYR A 3 -0.66 12.19 -22.12
CA TYR A 3 -0.24 11.13 -21.17
C TYR A 3 0.47 11.65 -19.90
N MET A 4 1.30 12.69 -20.04
CA MET A 4 2.00 13.31 -18.91
C MET A 4 1.05 13.88 -17.85
N TYR A 5 -0.06 14.51 -18.25
CA TYR A 5 -1.06 15.01 -17.31
C TYR A 5 -1.73 13.86 -16.55
N GLN A 6 -2.09 12.77 -17.24
CA GLN A 6 -2.69 11.61 -16.58
C GLN A 6 -1.73 10.99 -15.55
N ARG A 7 -0.45 10.90 -15.88
CA ARG A 7 0.58 10.41 -14.95
C ARG A 7 0.73 11.34 -13.75
N LEU A 8 0.75 12.66 -13.96
CA LEU A 8 0.83 13.65 -12.89
C LEU A 8 -0.38 13.59 -11.95
N GLU A 9 -1.60 13.42 -12.48
CA GLU A 9 -2.80 13.28 -11.66
C GLU A 9 -2.77 12.01 -10.80
N LEU A 10 -2.30 10.89 -11.37
CA LEU A 10 -2.11 9.65 -10.62
C LEU A 10 -1.05 9.79 -9.52
N GLU A 11 0.07 10.46 -9.80
CA GLU A 11 1.12 10.73 -8.79
C GLU A 11 0.59 11.64 -7.67
N HIS A 12 -0.12 12.72 -8.03
CA HIS A 12 -0.75 13.61 -7.06
C HIS A 12 -1.76 12.87 -6.18
N ALA A 13 -2.64 12.06 -6.78
CA ALA A 13 -3.58 11.23 -6.03
C ALA A 13 -2.87 10.26 -5.07
N SER A 14 -1.76 9.63 -5.52
CA SER A 14 -0.95 8.75 -4.67
C SER A 14 -0.35 9.49 -3.47
N TRP A 15 0.08 10.73 -3.62
CA TRP A 15 0.61 11.54 -2.52
C TRP A 15 -0.47 11.91 -1.51
N CYS A 16 -1.62 12.41 -1.96
CA CYS A 16 -2.75 12.69 -1.08
C CYS A 16 -3.17 11.45 -0.28
N LEU A 17 -3.31 10.30 -0.97
CA LEU A 17 -3.66 9.04 -0.33
C LEU A 17 -2.58 8.54 0.62
N SER A 18 -1.31 8.88 0.41
CA SER A 18 -0.23 8.53 1.35
C SER A 18 -0.34 9.32 2.65
N THR A 19 -0.63 10.62 2.57
CA THR A 19 -0.87 11.46 3.75
C THR A 19 -2.09 10.98 4.53
N PHE A 20 -3.22 10.79 3.86
CA PHE A 20 -4.43 10.28 4.52
C PHE A 20 -4.23 8.85 5.02
N GLY A 21 -3.61 7.98 4.23
CA GLY A 21 -3.32 6.59 4.61
C GLY A 21 -2.47 6.51 5.87
N GLY A 22 -1.44 7.36 5.99
CA GLY A 22 -0.64 7.47 7.21
C GLY A 22 -1.48 7.91 8.42
N ALA A 23 -2.33 8.92 8.26
CA ALA A 23 -3.22 9.38 9.33
C ALA A 23 -4.21 8.29 9.76
N PHE A 24 -4.96 7.69 8.83
CA PHE A 24 -5.90 6.60 9.13
C PHE A 24 -5.19 5.39 9.72
N SER A 25 -3.99 5.05 9.25
CA SER A 25 -3.19 3.98 9.85
C SER A 25 -2.81 4.32 11.29
N ALA A 26 -2.38 5.54 11.60
CA ALA A 26 -2.04 5.91 12.98
C ALA A 26 -3.24 5.80 13.93
N TYR A 27 -4.43 6.23 13.50
CA TYR A 27 -5.66 6.03 14.26
C TYR A 27 -6.11 4.55 14.32
N GLY A 28 -5.74 3.75 13.32
CA GLY A 28 -6.05 2.33 13.24
C GLY A 28 -5.48 1.47 14.38
N ASP A 29 -4.44 1.94 15.08
CA ASP A 29 -3.91 1.27 16.27
C ASP A 29 -4.89 1.32 17.45
N TYR A 30 -5.81 2.29 17.46
CA TYR A 30 -6.76 2.54 18.55
C TYR A 30 -8.21 2.26 18.14
N PHE A 31 -8.55 2.48 16.87
CA PHE A 31 -9.93 2.43 16.36
C PHE A 31 -10.04 1.49 15.16
N TYR A 32 -10.89 0.47 15.26
CA TYR A 32 -11.03 -0.57 14.25
C TYR A 32 -11.49 -0.03 12.90
N GLU A 33 -12.40 0.93 12.90
CA GLU A 33 -12.96 1.56 11.68
C GLU A 33 -11.88 2.30 10.89
N PHE A 34 -10.95 2.94 11.59
CA PHE A 34 -9.81 3.62 10.96
C PHE A 34 -8.84 2.61 10.35
N ALA A 35 -8.63 1.47 10.99
CA ALA A 35 -7.85 0.38 10.42
C ALA A 35 -8.51 -0.21 9.16
N VAL A 36 -9.84 -0.33 9.12
CA VAL A 36 -10.57 -0.74 7.91
C VAL A 36 -10.35 0.29 6.80
N LYS A 37 -10.48 1.59 7.12
CA LYS A 37 -10.32 2.66 6.14
C LYS A 37 -8.89 2.77 5.60
N ALA A 38 -7.88 2.56 6.45
CA ALA A 38 -6.48 2.48 6.04
C ALA A 38 -6.26 1.35 5.03
N GLY A 39 -6.95 0.21 5.21
CA GLY A 39 -6.93 -0.90 4.26
C GLY A 39 -7.51 -0.54 2.91
N GLU A 40 -8.68 0.13 2.88
CA GLU A 40 -9.29 0.62 1.63
C GLU A 40 -8.38 1.62 0.89
N ILE A 41 -7.81 2.58 1.62
CA ILE A 41 -6.85 3.54 1.06
C ILE A 41 -5.65 2.81 0.44
N SER A 42 -5.07 1.85 1.18
CA SER A 42 -3.93 1.05 0.70
C SER A 42 -4.26 0.27 -0.58
N THR A 43 -5.49 -0.25 -0.71
CA THR A 43 -5.93 -0.93 -1.95
C THR A 43 -6.10 0.03 -3.12
N THR A 44 -6.55 1.26 -2.88
CA THR A 44 -6.63 2.30 -3.92
C THR A 44 -5.23 2.74 -4.35
N GLN A 45 -4.31 2.95 -3.40
CA GLN A 45 -2.90 3.26 -3.70
C GLN A 45 -2.25 2.13 -4.52
N LEU A 46 -2.53 0.86 -4.21
CA LEU A 46 -2.03 -0.27 -4.98
C LEU A 46 -2.49 -0.22 -6.45
N ARG A 47 -3.75 0.12 -6.71
CA ARG A 47 -4.27 0.27 -8.08
C ARG A 47 -3.54 1.39 -8.82
N ILE A 48 -3.33 2.53 -8.17
CA ILE A 48 -2.58 3.66 -8.73
C ILE A 48 -1.13 3.26 -9.02
N ALA A 49 -0.47 2.56 -8.09
CA ALA A 49 0.91 2.12 -8.24
C ALA A 49 1.10 1.17 -9.44
N LEU A 50 0.13 0.26 -9.66
CA LEU A 50 0.11 -0.62 -10.83
C LEU A 50 -0.06 0.18 -12.13
N LEU A 51 -0.96 1.19 -12.16
CA LEU A 51 -1.16 2.06 -13.31
C LEU A 51 0.09 2.90 -13.63
N LEU A 52 0.84 3.33 -12.62
CA LEU A 52 2.08 4.09 -12.79
C LEU A 52 3.28 3.22 -13.22
N GLY A 53 3.17 1.89 -13.12
CA GLY A 53 4.28 0.96 -13.35
C GLY A 53 5.39 1.07 -12.28
N ASN A 54 5.05 1.49 -11.06
CA ASN A 54 6.04 1.70 -10.00
C ASN A 54 6.06 0.51 -9.03
N GLU A 55 6.92 -0.46 -9.30
CA GLU A 55 7.03 -1.70 -8.52
C GLU A 55 7.41 -1.47 -7.04
N LEU A 56 8.23 -0.46 -6.76
CA LEU A 56 8.58 -0.12 -5.37
C LEU A 56 7.35 0.39 -4.62
N LEU A 57 6.54 1.22 -5.28
CA LEU A 57 5.29 1.72 -4.70
C LEU A 57 4.28 0.58 -4.52
N VAL A 58 4.18 -0.34 -5.49
CA VAL A 58 3.34 -1.55 -5.39
C VAL A 58 3.69 -2.36 -4.14
N SER A 59 4.98 -2.61 -3.90
CA SER A 59 5.46 -3.32 -2.70
C SER A 59 5.08 -2.58 -1.41
N ARG A 60 5.29 -1.25 -1.35
CA ARG A 60 4.89 -0.42 -0.20
C ARG A 60 3.39 -0.51 0.07
N CYS A 61 2.54 -0.38 -0.96
CA CYS A 61 1.08 -0.45 -0.80
C CYS A 61 0.63 -1.81 -0.25
N ARG A 62 1.30 -2.91 -0.65
CA ARG A 62 1.04 -4.24 -0.07
C ARG A 62 1.41 -4.29 1.41
N LEU A 63 2.51 -3.68 1.81
CA LEU A 63 2.91 -3.59 3.22
C LEU A 63 1.97 -2.69 4.04
N TYR A 64 1.49 -1.57 3.50
CA TYR A 64 0.47 -0.73 4.14
C TYR A 64 -0.83 -1.49 4.34
N TYR A 65 -1.26 -2.24 3.32
CA TYR A 65 -2.42 -3.11 3.46
C TYR A 65 -2.20 -4.20 4.53
N ALA A 66 -1.02 -4.82 4.58
CA ALA A 66 -0.68 -5.78 5.63
C ALA A 66 -0.73 -5.16 7.04
N LEU A 67 -0.27 -3.91 7.21
CA LEU A 67 -0.38 -3.19 8.48
C LEU A 67 -1.84 -2.98 8.89
N SER A 68 -2.69 -2.54 7.96
CA SER A 68 -4.13 -2.39 8.24
C SER A 68 -4.79 -3.71 8.67
N LEU A 69 -4.36 -4.85 8.10
CA LEU A 69 -4.82 -6.17 8.52
C LEU A 69 -4.35 -6.52 9.94
N ILE A 70 -3.13 -6.13 10.33
CA ILE A 70 -2.61 -6.35 11.69
C ILE A 70 -3.46 -5.57 12.69
N GLN A 71 -3.75 -4.31 12.39
CA GLN A 71 -4.61 -3.43 13.20
C GLN A 71 -6.02 -4.02 13.34
N GLN A 72 -6.56 -4.63 12.28
CA GLN A 72 -7.83 -5.38 12.30
C GLN A 72 -7.73 -6.79 12.93
N ARG A 73 -6.60 -7.18 13.53
CA ARG A 73 -6.32 -8.52 14.08
C ARG A 73 -6.38 -9.68 13.07
N LYS A 74 -6.33 -9.39 11.76
CA LYS A 74 -6.29 -10.37 10.66
C LYS A 74 -4.86 -10.88 10.39
N LEU A 75 -4.20 -11.39 11.43
CA LEU A 75 -2.75 -11.68 11.44
C LEU A 75 -2.33 -12.74 10.41
N ARG A 76 -3.18 -13.73 10.12
CA ARG A 76 -2.87 -14.79 9.14
C ARG A 76 -2.74 -14.23 7.73
N LEU A 77 -3.62 -13.31 7.35
CA LEU A 77 -3.59 -12.65 6.03
C LEU A 77 -2.39 -11.71 5.93
N ALA A 78 -2.14 -10.89 6.95
CA ALA A 78 -0.98 -10.00 6.99
C ALA A 78 0.34 -10.78 6.82
N LYS A 79 0.50 -11.89 7.55
CA LYS A 79 1.67 -12.76 7.46
C LYS A 79 1.88 -13.33 6.06
N LYS A 80 0.81 -13.68 5.33
CA LYS A 80 0.90 -14.18 3.94
C LYS A 80 1.48 -13.10 3.02
N ILE A 81 1.02 -11.85 3.15
CA ILE A 81 1.49 -10.72 2.34
C ILE A 81 2.95 -10.40 2.66
N ILE A 82 3.32 -10.31 3.94
CA ILE A 82 4.70 -9.99 4.35
C ILE A 82 5.68 -11.08 3.86
N ARG A 83 5.29 -12.36 3.90
CA ARG A 83 6.12 -13.45 3.38
C ARG A 83 6.28 -13.37 1.86
N TYR A 84 5.24 -13.00 1.14
CA TYR A 84 5.30 -12.76 -0.30
C TYR A 84 6.30 -11.64 -0.62
N GLU A 85 6.17 -10.47 0.01
CA GLU A 85 7.08 -9.33 -0.20
C GLU A 85 8.54 -9.67 0.19
N LYS A 86 8.73 -10.37 1.32
CA LYS A 86 10.06 -10.86 1.73
C LYS A 86 10.66 -11.80 0.67
N GLY A 87 9.88 -12.74 0.14
CA GLY A 87 10.31 -13.65 -0.92
C GLY A 87 10.71 -12.90 -2.20
N THR A 88 9.92 -11.93 -2.62
CA THR A 88 10.21 -11.06 -3.77
C THR A 88 11.52 -10.29 -3.58
N PHE A 89 11.74 -9.69 -2.40
CA PHE A 89 12.99 -8.99 -2.08
C PHE A 89 14.22 -9.90 -2.20
N PHE A 90 14.16 -11.12 -1.64
CA PHE A 90 15.27 -12.08 -1.76
C PHE A 90 15.51 -12.55 -3.19
N LYS A 91 14.48 -12.61 -4.04
CA LYS A 91 14.63 -12.94 -5.45
C LYS A 91 15.36 -11.83 -6.19
N VAL A 92 14.94 -10.57 -6.01
CA VAL A 92 15.60 -9.41 -6.63
C VAL A 92 17.07 -9.31 -6.19
N ARG A 93 17.36 -9.50 -4.90
CA ARG A 93 18.73 -9.39 -4.38
C ARG A 93 19.67 -10.50 -4.86
N ARG A 94 19.17 -11.64 -5.34
CA ARG A 94 19.99 -12.70 -5.95
C ARG A 94 20.30 -12.43 -7.43
N CYS A 95 19.58 -11.52 -8.07
CA CYS A 95 19.79 -11.14 -9.47
C CYS A 95 20.70 -9.92 -9.63
N LEU A 96 21.18 -9.35 -8.53
CA LEU A 96 22.18 -8.27 -8.46
C LEU A 96 23.50 -8.85 -7.96
#